data_AF-A0A953ELW6-F1
#
_entry.id   AF-A0A953ELW6-F1
#
_cell.length_a   1.000
_cell.length_b   1.000
_cell.length_c   1.000
_cell.angle_alpha   90.00
_cell.angle_beta   90.00
_cell.angle_gamma   90.00
#
_symmetry.space_group_name_H-M   'P 1'
#
loop_
_entity.id
_entity.type
_entity.pdbx_description
1 polymer ?
#
loop_
_entity_poly.entity_id
_entity_poly.type
_entity_poly.pdbx_seq_one_letter_code
_entity_poly.pdbx_strand_id
1 'polypeptide(L)'
;MSVVIGTAGHIDHGKTTLVRALTGVDTDRLPDEKRRGITIDIGFAELRAGDESVSFIDVPGHERFVRNMLAGASGIDIVMLVVAADDGVMPQTREHFEICRLLGSQAGVIVITKASLVESAMIDLVRDEVKELVAGSFLENASVFVTDAQTMRGIDGLREHLLKFSCDRTAALNKAFRLPIDRVFSQKGFGTIVTGTVAAGHIRVGDEVEIYPLDKKVRVRGLQNHDRKIEAASPGMRLAVNLAGVERSELERGMVVGSATAFESPNVFDASMEVCPGAKPLKERQRVRVHIGTKELMARVSLLGSQKEIPTGERAFARFRLEGKTVLLAGERFIVRSYSPVATIAGGIVLDPQTSRRRLNEPIEFLTAIENILSDPPQRLRTLVASKEARGATLRELAAFSGDLLSEIGSEIDGLAASGEVVECGEMFASNAVVESIESKVLARLKVLHTAEPLATGFRQEDLGKFADRIAPSILRESISRIEKNGKVAVEGELIRLASASVSLSASERRFKEEFLVRLEASGLEVPRYADLLSELTAKESVSAQAAEKIVRLLISDGQVAKVSDEFYFSLKAMDALVAKLRTLQTHDIDVPKFKEIAGVSRKYAIPLLEYFDREKVTARKKDGTRVVI
;
A
#
# COMPACT_ATOMS: atom_id res chain seq x y z
N MET A 1 14.34 27.22 14.16
CA MET A 1 13.11 26.57 13.65
C MET A 1 12.00 26.80 14.66
N SER A 2 10.75 27.02 14.22
CA SER A 2 9.66 27.36 15.14
C SER A 2 9.14 26.13 15.90
N VAL A 3 9.06 26.24 17.22
CA VAL A 3 8.43 25.24 18.10
C VAL A 3 6.94 25.56 18.24
N VAL A 4 6.09 24.53 18.26
CA VAL A 4 4.64 24.67 18.47
C VAL A 4 4.30 24.28 19.91
N ILE A 5 3.80 25.24 20.68
CA ILE A 5 3.33 25.05 22.05
C ILE A 5 1.81 25.01 22.05
N GLY A 6 1.23 23.94 22.59
CA GLY A 6 -0.22 23.89 22.81
C GLY A 6 -0.59 24.11 24.26
N THR A 7 -1.59 24.95 24.51
CA THR A 7 -2.15 25.11 25.86
C THR A 7 -3.00 23.88 26.21
N ALA A 8 -3.05 23.50 27.47
CA ALA A 8 -3.91 22.42 27.99
C ALA A 8 -4.39 22.79 29.39
N GLY A 9 -5.59 22.36 29.79
CA GLY A 9 -6.15 22.69 31.11
C GLY A 9 -7.63 23.03 31.07
N HIS A 10 -8.25 23.05 32.25
CA HIS A 10 -9.66 23.34 32.43
C HIS A 10 -10.11 24.71 31.91
N ILE A 11 -11.41 24.86 31.65
CA ILE A 11 -12.04 26.14 31.36
C ILE A 11 -11.73 27.15 32.48
N ASP A 12 -11.61 28.43 32.14
CA ASP A 12 -11.35 29.53 33.09
C ASP A 12 -10.06 29.45 33.94
N HIS A 13 -9.17 28.50 33.65
CA HIS A 13 -7.82 28.47 34.21
C HIS A 13 -6.85 29.48 33.55
N GLY A 14 -7.36 30.45 32.78
CA GLY A 14 -6.55 31.55 32.25
C GLY A 14 -5.63 31.21 31.07
N LYS A 15 -5.87 30.12 30.32
CA LYS A 15 -5.05 29.74 29.13
C LYS A 15 -4.90 30.89 28.12
N THR A 16 -6.01 31.43 27.64
CA THR A 16 -6.07 32.52 26.66
C THR A 16 -5.45 33.80 27.20
N THR A 17 -5.75 34.15 28.46
CA THR A 17 -5.17 35.31 29.14
C THR A 17 -3.65 35.19 29.27
N LEU A 18 -3.14 33.99 29.57
CA LEU A 18 -1.71 33.70 29.64
C LEU A 18 -1.04 33.83 28.28
N VAL A 19 -1.63 33.26 27.22
CA VAL A 19 -1.12 33.41 25.84
C VAL A 19 -1.08 34.88 25.43
N ARG A 20 -2.12 35.65 25.77
CA ARG A 20 -2.13 37.10 25.53
C ARG A 20 -1.06 37.83 26.31
N ALA A 21 -0.80 37.49 27.57
CA ALA A 21 0.27 38.09 28.37
C ALA A 21 1.67 37.77 27.82
N LEU A 22 1.84 36.57 27.27
CA LEU A 22 3.10 36.14 26.65
C LEU A 22 3.36 36.82 25.30
N THR A 23 2.34 36.88 24.44
CA THR A 23 2.46 37.21 23.00
C THR A 23 1.93 38.60 22.63
N GLY A 24 1.06 39.18 23.44
CA GLY A 24 0.28 40.38 23.10
C GLY A 24 -0.91 40.13 22.16
N VAL A 25 -1.12 38.89 21.70
CA VAL A 25 -2.16 38.53 20.73
C VAL A 25 -3.40 38.01 21.45
N ASP A 26 -4.58 38.50 21.05
CA ASP A 26 -5.87 37.98 21.48
C ASP A 26 -6.25 36.76 20.61
N THR A 27 -6.33 35.58 21.22
CA THR A 27 -6.61 34.32 20.52
C THR A 27 -8.09 34.07 20.30
N ASP A 28 -8.97 34.70 21.09
CA ASP A 28 -10.42 34.62 20.91
C ASP A 28 -10.85 35.53 19.74
N ARG A 29 -11.38 34.91 18.68
CA ARG A 29 -11.71 35.61 17.42
C ARG A 29 -13.20 35.64 17.17
N LEU A 30 -13.95 34.66 17.65
CA LEU A 30 -15.39 34.59 17.43
C LEU A 30 -16.11 35.60 18.34
N PRO A 31 -17.15 36.29 17.83
CA PRO A 31 -17.94 37.20 18.66
C PRO A 31 -18.54 36.54 19.90
N ASP A 32 -18.87 35.25 19.80
CA ASP A 32 -19.40 34.46 20.92
C ASP A 32 -18.34 34.12 21.97
N GLU A 33 -17.08 33.92 21.58
CA GLU A 33 -15.97 33.71 22.52
C GLU A 33 -15.81 34.94 23.41
N LYS A 34 -15.73 36.13 22.78
CA LYS A 34 -15.60 37.41 23.49
C LYS A 34 -16.79 37.73 24.39
N ARG A 35 -17.99 37.35 23.97
CA ARG A 35 -19.21 37.57 24.76
C ARG A 35 -19.30 36.66 25.97
N ARG A 36 -18.88 35.41 25.83
CA ARG A 36 -19.02 34.38 26.86
C ARG A 36 -17.78 34.21 27.74
N GLY A 37 -16.64 34.76 27.33
CA GLY A 37 -15.36 34.58 28.01
C GLY A 37 -14.80 33.16 27.92
N ILE A 38 -15.23 32.39 26.91
CA ILE A 38 -14.81 31.00 26.73
C ILE A 38 -14.25 30.81 25.32
N THR A 39 -13.10 30.13 25.19
CA THR A 39 -12.56 29.71 23.91
C THR A 39 -13.38 28.55 23.35
N ILE A 40 -13.87 28.68 22.12
CA ILE A 40 -14.75 27.72 21.45
C ILE A 40 -13.96 26.96 20.38
N ASP A 41 -13.16 27.66 19.60
CA ASP A 41 -12.33 27.10 18.55
C ASP A 41 -10.84 27.37 18.81
N ILE A 42 -9.97 26.74 18.03
CA ILE A 42 -8.52 26.79 18.28
C ILE A 42 -7.97 28.20 17.99
N GLY A 43 -7.30 28.81 18.96
CA GLY A 43 -6.62 30.10 18.84
C GLY A 43 -5.16 29.95 18.40
N PHE A 44 -4.61 30.98 17.76
CA PHE A 44 -3.21 30.98 17.31
C PHE A 44 -2.53 32.31 17.61
N ALA A 45 -1.30 32.24 18.10
CA ALA A 45 -0.44 33.38 18.39
C ALA A 45 1.04 33.05 18.10
N GLU A 46 1.87 34.07 17.90
CA GLU A 46 3.33 33.96 17.70
C GLU A 46 4.02 34.75 18.81
N LEU A 47 5.00 34.13 19.47
CA LEU A 47 6.00 34.81 20.30
C LEU A 47 7.31 34.82 19.52
N ARG A 48 7.93 36.00 19.39
CA ARG A 48 9.19 36.15 18.66
C ARG A 48 10.18 36.98 19.45
N ALA A 49 11.42 36.52 19.52
CA ALA A 49 12.55 37.22 20.11
C ALA A 49 13.76 37.08 19.17
N GLY A 50 14.02 38.10 18.34
CA GLY A 50 15.03 38.02 17.28
C GLY A 50 14.71 36.94 16.24
N ASP A 51 15.61 35.96 16.13
CA ASP A 51 15.50 34.81 15.22
C ASP A 51 14.77 33.61 15.85
N GLU A 52 14.57 33.63 17.18
CA GLU A 52 13.80 32.62 17.89
C GLU A 52 12.31 32.92 17.79
N SER A 53 11.51 31.89 17.49
CA SER A 53 10.06 32.01 17.37
C SER A 53 9.36 30.77 17.90
N VAL A 54 8.24 31.01 18.58
CA VAL A 54 7.37 29.99 19.15
C VAL A 54 5.95 30.28 18.69
N SER A 55 5.28 29.27 18.17
CA SER A 55 3.87 29.36 17.79
C SER A 55 3.01 28.74 18.89
N PHE A 56 1.99 29.45 19.33
CA PHE A 56 1.02 28.96 20.29
C PHE A 56 -0.24 28.46 19.58
N ILE A 57 -0.72 27.32 20.05
CA ILE A 57 -2.04 26.75 19.76
C ILE A 57 -2.84 26.82 21.06
N ASP A 58 -3.76 27.78 21.14
CA ASP A 58 -4.65 27.92 22.29
C ASP A 58 -5.86 27.01 22.11
N VAL A 59 -5.98 25.95 22.92
CA VAL A 59 -7.06 24.97 22.79
C VAL A 59 -8.21 25.25 23.76
N PRO A 60 -9.46 24.97 23.37
CA PRO A 60 -10.59 25.18 24.26
C PRO A 60 -10.57 24.20 25.43
N GLY A 61 -10.88 24.69 26.64
CA GLY A 61 -10.84 23.93 27.90
C GLY A 61 -12.13 23.22 28.31
N HIS A 62 -13.20 23.35 27.53
CA HIS A 62 -14.52 22.83 27.87
C HIS A 62 -14.72 21.44 27.26
N GLU A 63 -15.31 20.51 28.02
CA GLU A 63 -15.64 19.14 27.59
C GLU A 63 -16.32 19.03 26.19
N ARG A 64 -17.20 19.99 25.85
CA ARG A 64 -17.94 20.03 24.57
C ARG A 64 -17.04 20.36 23.38
N PHE A 65 -15.87 20.93 23.62
CA PHE A 65 -14.94 21.41 22.59
C PHE A 65 -13.64 20.60 22.53
N VAL A 66 -13.54 19.48 23.26
CA VAL A 66 -12.39 18.55 23.16
C VAL A 66 -12.14 18.09 21.72
N ARG A 67 -13.19 17.96 20.90
CA ARG A 67 -13.00 17.67 19.46
C ARG A 67 -12.15 18.74 18.75
N ASN A 68 -12.30 20.01 19.13
CA ASN A 68 -11.52 21.12 18.57
C ASN A 68 -10.10 21.08 19.10
N MET A 69 -9.93 20.86 20.41
CA MET A 69 -8.61 20.59 21.00
C MET A 69 -7.84 19.51 20.22
N LEU A 70 -8.48 18.37 19.94
CA LEU A 70 -7.82 17.24 19.27
C LEU A 70 -7.28 17.56 17.88
N ALA A 71 -7.93 18.45 17.11
CA ALA A 71 -7.37 18.88 15.83
C ALA A 71 -6.20 19.87 15.96
N GLY A 72 -6.14 20.63 17.05
CA GLY A 72 -4.97 21.46 17.36
C GLY A 72 -3.81 20.63 17.90
N ALA A 73 -4.13 19.51 18.56
CA ALA A 73 -3.17 18.72 19.32
C ALA A 73 -2.19 17.90 18.48
N SER A 74 -2.57 17.51 17.26
CA SER A 74 -1.74 16.67 16.38
C SER A 74 -0.45 17.34 15.87
N GLY A 75 -0.27 18.64 16.12
CA GLY A 75 0.92 19.40 15.73
C GLY A 75 1.65 20.08 16.89
N ILE A 76 1.31 19.74 18.14
CA ILE A 76 1.97 20.27 19.33
C ILE A 76 3.30 19.54 19.56
N ASP A 77 4.38 20.29 19.76
CA ASP A 77 5.67 19.73 20.19
C ASP A 77 5.78 19.71 21.71
N ILE A 78 5.36 20.81 22.34
CA ILE A 78 5.51 21.09 23.76
C ILE A 78 4.14 21.41 24.35
N VAL A 79 3.77 20.72 25.42
CA VAL A 79 2.50 20.96 26.12
C VAL A 79 2.70 21.99 27.22
N MET A 80 1.87 23.04 27.25
CA MET A 80 1.78 23.96 28.38
C MET A 80 0.54 23.62 29.21
N LEU A 81 0.72 22.87 30.29
CA LEU A 81 -0.36 22.47 31.20
C LEU A 81 -0.66 23.60 32.18
N VAL A 82 -1.84 24.19 32.05
CA VAL A 82 -2.28 25.36 32.81
C VAL A 82 -3.26 24.96 33.90
N VAL A 83 -2.91 25.29 35.14
CA VAL A 83 -3.71 25.01 36.34
C VAL A 83 -3.91 26.32 37.09
N ALA A 84 -5.13 26.62 37.55
CA ALA A 84 -5.35 27.84 38.32
C ALA A 84 -5.08 27.58 39.81
N ALA A 85 -4.45 28.53 40.49
CA ALA A 85 -4.08 28.38 41.90
C ALA A 85 -5.29 28.39 42.85
N ASP A 86 -6.42 28.97 42.42
CA ASP A 86 -7.69 29.02 43.15
C ASP A 86 -8.50 27.72 43.03
N ASP A 87 -8.40 27.03 41.89
CA ASP A 87 -9.18 25.82 41.57
C ASP A 87 -8.41 24.50 41.77
N GLY A 88 -7.09 24.49 41.52
CA GLY A 88 -6.31 23.26 41.53
C GLY A 88 -6.61 22.32 40.34
N VAL A 89 -6.37 21.02 40.51
CA VAL A 89 -6.50 20.04 39.40
C VAL A 89 -7.95 19.63 39.15
N MET A 90 -8.51 20.15 38.05
CA MET A 90 -9.89 19.86 37.62
C MET A 90 -10.02 18.68 36.63
N PRO A 91 -11.21 18.09 36.44
CA PRO A 91 -11.42 16.94 35.55
C PRO A 91 -10.94 17.13 34.11
N GLN A 92 -11.15 18.32 33.53
CA GLN A 92 -10.69 18.64 32.16
C GLN A 92 -9.17 18.81 32.11
N THR A 93 -8.52 19.24 33.20
CA THR A 93 -7.06 19.20 33.29
C THR A 93 -6.55 17.77 33.18
N ARG A 94 -7.19 16.82 33.87
CA ARG A 94 -6.86 15.39 33.78
C ARG A 94 -7.14 14.82 32.38
N GLU A 95 -8.30 15.12 31.79
CA GLU A 95 -8.62 14.67 30.43
C GLU A 95 -7.64 15.22 29.39
N HIS A 96 -7.30 16.51 29.46
CA HIS A 96 -6.36 17.12 28.52
C HIS A 96 -4.95 16.54 28.66
N PHE A 97 -4.51 16.31 29.89
CA PHE A 97 -3.24 15.66 30.18
C PHE A 97 -3.19 14.24 29.58
N GLU A 98 -4.23 13.42 29.79
CA GLU A 98 -4.32 12.07 29.22
C GLU A 98 -4.32 12.10 27.69
N ILE A 99 -5.04 13.04 27.06
CA ILE A 99 -5.01 13.23 25.61
C ILE A 99 -3.59 13.53 25.13
N CYS A 100 -2.87 14.44 25.80
CA CYS A 100 -1.51 14.80 25.43
C CYS A 100 -0.52 13.62 25.59
N ARG A 101 -0.69 12.82 26.66
CA ARG A 101 0.07 11.58 26.91
C ARG A 101 -0.15 10.56 25.80
N LEU A 102 -1.41 10.29 25.45
CA LEU A 102 -1.78 9.33 24.41
C LEU A 102 -1.32 9.78 23.01
N LEU A 103 -1.40 11.09 22.72
CA LEU A 103 -0.82 11.71 21.53
C LEU A 103 0.71 11.77 21.55
N GLY A 104 1.37 11.25 22.59
CA GLY A 104 2.80 11.02 22.61
C GLY A 104 3.65 12.27 22.77
N SER A 105 3.10 13.31 23.40
CA SER A 105 3.86 14.51 23.75
C SER A 105 5.09 14.11 24.57
N GLN A 106 6.26 14.64 24.22
CA GLN A 106 7.54 14.24 24.82
C GLN A 106 8.06 15.23 25.85
N ALA A 107 7.58 16.47 25.83
CA ALA A 107 8.03 17.54 26.72
C ALA A 107 6.92 18.56 26.95
N GLY A 108 7.10 19.37 27.99
CA GLY A 108 6.16 20.41 28.35
C GLY A 108 6.61 21.27 29.51
N VAL A 109 5.75 22.22 29.86
CA VAL A 109 5.89 23.14 30.98
C VAL A 109 4.58 23.18 31.75
N ILE A 110 4.67 23.30 33.06
CA ILE A 110 3.51 23.43 33.94
C ILE A 110 3.41 24.90 34.37
N VAL A 111 2.23 25.48 34.25
CA VAL A 111 1.97 26.87 34.63
C VAL A 111 0.81 26.93 35.60
N ILE A 112 1.11 27.33 36.84
CA ILE A 112 0.12 27.68 37.86
C ILE A 112 -0.23 29.15 37.68
N THR A 113 -1.48 29.45 37.34
CA THR A 113 -1.98 30.81 37.06
C THR A 113 -2.79 31.37 38.22
N LYS A 114 -3.19 32.65 38.11
CA LYS A 114 -3.98 33.37 39.12
C LYS A 114 -3.34 33.37 40.52
N ALA A 115 -2.01 33.35 40.58
CA ALA A 115 -1.28 33.24 41.85
C ALA A 115 -1.55 34.40 42.82
N SER A 116 -2.06 35.54 42.34
CA SER A 116 -2.40 36.68 43.20
C SER A 116 -3.73 36.52 43.96
N LEU A 117 -4.56 35.53 43.60
CA LEU A 117 -5.86 35.30 44.23
C LEU A 117 -5.79 34.47 45.52
N VAL A 118 -4.65 33.83 45.78
CA VAL A 118 -4.48 32.87 46.88
C VAL A 118 -3.17 33.08 47.63
N GLU A 119 -3.10 32.56 48.85
CA GLU A 119 -1.89 32.58 49.67
C GLU A 119 -0.88 31.51 49.23
N SER A 120 0.39 31.64 49.65
CA SER A 120 1.46 30.73 49.24
C SER A 120 1.21 29.27 49.61
N ALA A 121 0.55 29.01 50.74
CA ALA A 121 0.22 27.66 51.17
C ALA A 121 -0.72 26.94 50.19
N MET A 122 -1.67 27.67 49.58
CA MET A 122 -2.56 27.11 48.56
C MET A 122 -1.79 26.79 47.26
N ILE A 123 -0.83 27.63 46.87
CA ILE A 123 0.02 27.39 45.71
C ILE A 123 0.83 26.10 45.90
N ASP A 124 1.37 25.86 47.10
CA ASP A 124 2.12 24.65 47.39
C ASP A 124 1.22 23.39 47.38
N LEU A 125 -0.02 23.50 47.87
CA LEU A 125 -1.00 22.42 47.73
C LEU A 125 -1.28 22.07 46.26
N VAL A 126 -1.52 23.09 45.41
CA VAL A 126 -1.75 22.88 43.97
C VAL A 126 -0.51 22.29 43.29
N ARG A 127 0.70 22.65 43.72
CA ARG A 127 1.93 22.01 43.22
C ARG A 127 1.97 20.52 43.52
N ASP A 128 1.58 20.12 44.73
CA ASP A 128 1.53 18.70 45.12
C ASP A 128 0.47 17.94 44.31
N GLU A 129 -0.73 18.51 44.11
CA GLU A 129 -1.76 17.92 43.25
C GLU A 129 -1.29 17.72 41.81
N VAL A 130 -0.61 18.73 41.25
CA VAL A 130 -0.07 18.63 39.90
C VAL A 130 1.02 17.58 39.83
N LYS A 131 1.91 17.52 40.83
CA LYS A 131 2.97 16.52 40.91
C LYS A 131 2.41 15.10 40.94
N GLU A 132 1.32 14.88 41.67
CA GLU A 132 0.61 13.60 41.68
C GLU A 132 0.02 13.28 40.30
N LEU A 133 -0.61 14.26 39.64
CA LEU A 133 -1.19 14.06 38.30
C LEU A 133 -0.14 13.66 37.26
N VAL A 134 1.04 14.27 37.28
CA VAL A 134 2.06 14.09 36.24
C VAL A 134 3.08 12.99 36.55
N ALA A 135 2.95 12.30 37.69
CA ALA A 135 3.86 11.24 38.10
C ALA A 135 3.96 10.12 37.04
N GLY A 136 5.17 9.68 36.72
CA GLY A 136 5.42 8.63 35.72
C GLY A 136 5.18 9.05 34.26
N SER A 137 5.08 10.35 33.99
CA SER A 137 4.74 10.89 32.66
C SER A 137 5.81 11.81 32.08
N PHE A 138 5.61 12.24 30.84
CA PHE A 138 6.48 13.22 30.16
C PHE A 138 6.56 14.59 30.85
N LEU A 139 5.67 14.88 31.82
CA LEU A 139 5.68 16.11 32.62
C LEU A 139 6.23 15.93 34.04
N GLU A 140 6.64 14.73 34.46
CA GLU A 140 7.08 14.46 35.85
C GLU A 140 8.21 15.40 36.31
N ASN A 141 9.15 15.68 35.40
CA ASN A 141 10.30 16.56 35.64
C ASN A 141 10.17 17.91 34.93
N ALA A 142 8.97 18.29 34.49
CA ALA A 142 8.75 19.56 33.81
C ALA A 142 8.96 20.75 34.76
N SER A 143 9.42 21.87 34.19
CA SER A 143 9.55 23.12 34.96
C SER A 143 8.16 23.64 35.33
N VAL A 144 7.99 24.06 36.60
CA VAL A 144 6.75 24.62 37.13
C VAL A 144 6.90 26.12 37.33
N PHE A 145 6.09 26.90 36.62
CA PHE A 145 6.04 28.36 36.75
C PHE A 145 4.79 28.79 37.50
N VAL A 146 4.96 29.69 38.47
CA VAL A 146 3.85 30.34 39.17
C VAL A 146 3.70 31.74 38.60
N THR A 147 2.54 32.02 38.01
CA THR A 147 2.31 33.20 37.19
C THR A 147 1.00 33.89 37.54
N ASP A 148 0.93 35.17 37.20
CA ASP A 148 -0.30 35.93 37.26
C ASP A 148 -0.30 36.95 36.11
N ALA A 149 -1.27 36.82 35.21
CA ALA A 149 -1.32 37.62 33.98
C ALA A 149 -1.75 39.08 34.23
N GLN A 150 -2.39 39.38 35.37
CA GLN A 150 -2.81 40.75 35.70
C GLN A 150 -1.64 41.57 36.25
N THR A 151 -0.85 40.98 37.13
CA THR A 151 0.33 41.60 37.74
C THR A 151 1.61 41.41 36.93
N MET A 152 1.56 40.62 35.85
CA MET A 152 2.70 40.17 35.04
C MET A 152 3.75 39.36 35.82
N ARG A 153 3.41 38.87 37.01
CA ARG A 153 4.31 38.04 37.83
C ARG A 153 4.67 36.75 37.09
N GLY A 154 5.96 36.44 37.02
CA GLY A 154 6.48 35.18 36.47
C GLY A 154 6.39 35.05 34.95
N ILE A 155 5.77 36.01 34.24
CA ILE A 155 5.55 35.94 32.80
C ILE A 155 6.85 36.04 32.02
N ASP A 156 7.77 36.94 32.40
CA ASP A 156 9.03 37.12 31.69
C ASP A 156 9.95 35.89 31.82
N GLY A 157 10.06 35.31 33.03
CA GLY A 157 10.81 34.07 33.24
C GLY A 157 10.22 32.88 32.46
N LEU A 158 8.89 32.79 32.38
CA LEU A 158 8.22 31.81 31.51
C LEU A 158 8.55 32.07 30.04
N ARG A 159 8.47 33.32 29.57
CA ARG A 159 8.78 33.70 28.17
C ARG A 159 10.18 33.27 27.77
N GLU A 160 11.18 33.57 28.60
CA GLU A 160 12.58 33.16 28.35
C GLU A 160 12.76 31.64 28.34
N HIS A 161 12.06 30.91 29.20
CA HIS A 161 12.10 29.46 29.20
C HIS A 161 11.49 28.87 27.93
N LEU A 162 10.35 29.41 27.47
CA LEU A 162 9.67 28.93 26.29
C LEU A 162 10.49 29.13 25.01
N LEU A 163 11.24 30.23 24.91
CA LEU A 163 12.12 30.51 23.77
C LEU A 163 13.32 29.55 23.67
N LYS A 164 13.73 28.92 24.78
CA LYS A 164 14.82 27.94 24.81
C LYS A 164 14.42 26.55 24.28
N PHE A 165 13.12 26.29 24.10
CA PHE A 165 12.70 25.01 23.54
C PHE A 165 13.18 24.86 22.11
N SER A 166 13.64 23.66 21.79
CA SER A 166 13.95 23.23 20.42
C SER A 166 13.37 21.84 20.19
N CYS A 167 13.08 21.53 18.94
CA CYS A 167 12.53 20.23 18.54
C CYS A 167 13.31 19.73 17.33
N ASP A 168 13.83 18.51 17.41
CA ASP A 168 14.43 17.83 16.26
C ASP A 168 13.31 17.33 15.33
N ARG A 169 13.32 17.84 14.09
CA ARG A 169 12.35 17.49 13.05
C ARG A 169 13.01 16.79 11.86
N THR A 170 14.24 16.31 12.00
CA THR A 170 15.01 15.73 10.88
C THR A 170 14.24 14.61 10.18
N ALA A 171 13.66 13.68 10.93
CA ALA A 171 12.86 12.59 10.37
C ALA A 171 11.59 13.06 9.64
N ALA A 172 10.99 14.19 10.06
CA ALA A 172 9.78 14.72 9.40
C ALA A 172 10.09 15.46 8.09
N LEU A 173 11.33 15.97 7.92
CA LEU A 173 11.77 16.61 6.68
C LEU A 173 11.88 15.58 5.54
N ASN A 174 12.36 14.39 5.86
CA ASN A 174 12.58 13.28 4.94
C ASN A 174 11.32 12.43 4.73
N LYS A 175 10.17 13.07 4.59
CA LYS A 175 8.88 12.40 4.38
C LYS A 175 8.09 13.10 3.30
N ALA A 176 7.10 12.39 2.74
CA ALA A 176 6.15 13.00 1.83
C ALA A 176 5.42 14.17 2.51
N PHE A 177 5.18 15.26 1.76
CA PHE A 177 4.52 16.44 2.30
C PHE A 177 3.14 16.09 2.83
N ARG A 178 2.82 16.51 4.06
CA ARG A 178 1.52 16.25 4.70
C ARG A 178 1.08 17.43 5.56
N LEU A 179 -0.10 17.96 5.22
CA LEU A 179 -0.76 19.05 5.93
C LEU A 179 -2.22 18.67 6.23
N PRO A 180 -2.51 18.20 7.46
CA PRO A 180 -3.87 18.01 7.93
C PRO A 180 -4.61 19.35 7.98
N ILE A 181 -5.78 19.41 7.35
CA ILE A 181 -6.61 20.62 7.28
C ILE A 181 -7.36 20.78 8.59
N ASP A 182 -7.20 21.93 9.25
CA ASP A 182 -7.95 22.33 10.44
C ASP A 182 -9.07 23.34 10.14
N ARG A 183 -8.90 24.20 9.12
CA ARG A 183 -9.93 25.15 8.67
C ARG A 183 -9.89 25.33 7.16
N VAL A 184 -11.06 25.68 6.62
CA VAL A 184 -11.27 26.00 5.21
C VAL A 184 -12.06 27.30 5.13
N PHE A 185 -11.59 28.26 4.36
CA PHE A 185 -12.30 29.49 4.09
C PHE A 185 -12.04 29.98 2.66
N SER A 186 -12.84 30.94 2.23
CA SER A 186 -12.63 31.62 0.95
C SER A 186 -12.42 33.09 1.20
N GLN A 187 -11.47 33.68 0.49
CA GLN A 187 -11.22 35.12 0.53
C GLN A 187 -11.37 35.68 -0.89
N LYS A 188 -12.12 36.79 -1.02
CA LYS A 188 -12.33 37.47 -2.31
C LYS A 188 -10.96 37.78 -2.94
N GLY A 189 -10.78 37.37 -4.20
CA GLY A 189 -9.54 37.56 -4.96
C GLY A 189 -8.46 36.49 -4.77
N PHE A 190 -8.53 35.67 -3.71
CA PHE A 190 -7.54 34.62 -3.45
C PHE A 190 -8.06 33.22 -3.80
N GLY A 191 -9.35 32.95 -3.62
CA GLY A 191 -9.95 31.63 -3.86
C GLY A 191 -10.10 30.84 -2.57
N THR A 192 -9.92 29.52 -2.67
CA THR A 192 -10.05 28.58 -1.55
C THR A 192 -8.74 28.52 -0.77
N ILE A 193 -8.80 28.81 0.53
CA ILE A 193 -7.67 28.79 1.44
C ILE A 193 -7.93 27.73 2.51
N VAL A 194 -6.94 26.89 2.74
CA VAL A 194 -6.94 25.93 3.85
C VAL A 194 -5.84 26.28 4.85
N THR A 195 -6.06 25.97 6.11
CA THR A 195 -5.02 26.09 7.15
C THR A 195 -4.72 24.77 7.83
N GLY A 196 -3.50 24.64 8.33
CA GLY A 196 -3.04 23.50 9.11
C GLY A 196 -1.60 23.70 9.60
N THR A 197 -1.11 22.77 10.41
CA THR A 197 0.31 22.68 10.79
C THR A 197 0.97 21.60 9.94
N VAL A 198 2.10 21.93 9.29
CA VAL A 198 2.82 20.97 8.44
C VAL A 198 3.33 19.82 9.32
N ALA A 199 2.83 18.61 9.07
CA ALA A 199 3.20 17.43 9.81
C ALA A 199 4.49 16.79 9.29
N ALA A 200 4.70 16.83 7.98
CA ALA A 200 5.84 16.21 7.31
C ALA A 200 6.11 16.85 5.94
N GLY A 201 7.35 16.68 5.45
CA GLY A 201 7.83 17.10 4.15
C GLY A 201 7.84 18.60 3.90
N HIS A 202 8.17 18.96 2.67
CA HIS A 202 8.27 20.35 2.21
C HIS A 202 7.22 20.67 1.15
N ILE A 203 6.82 21.94 1.11
CA ILE A 203 5.93 22.49 0.09
C ILE A 203 6.48 23.83 -0.39
N ARG A 204 6.34 24.09 -1.69
CA ARG A 204 6.64 25.36 -2.33
C ARG A 204 5.44 25.90 -3.09
N VAL A 205 5.44 27.20 -3.30
CA VAL A 205 4.49 27.83 -4.21
C VAL A 205 4.69 27.26 -5.61
N GLY A 206 3.59 26.85 -6.25
CA GLY A 206 3.59 26.26 -7.57
C GLY A 206 3.53 24.74 -7.60
N ASP A 207 3.76 24.06 -6.47
CA ASP A 207 3.72 22.60 -6.38
C ASP A 207 2.34 22.04 -6.72
N GLU A 208 2.34 20.83 -7.32
CA GLU A 208 1.15 20.00 -7.47
C GLU A 208 0.99 19.13 -6.21
N VAL A 209 -0.16 19.25 -5.57
CA VAL A 209 -0.52 18.50 -4.36
C VAL A 209 -1.85 17.79 -4.57
N GLU A 210 -2.15 16.83 -3.71
CA GLU A 210 -3.40 16.07 -3.76
C GLU A 210 -4.20 16.26 -2.47
N ILE A 211 -5.52 16.35 -2.62
CA ILE A 211 -6.46 16.43 -1.49
C ILE A 211 -6.98 15.04 -1.17
N TYR A 212 -6.68 14.55 0.03
CA TYR A 212 -7.15 13.26 0.53
C TYR A 212 -8.33 13.44 1.49
N PRO A 213 -9.37 12.58 1.44
CA PRO A 213 -9.50 11.37 0.60
C PRO A 213 -10.20 11.61 -0.76
N LEU A 214 -10.19 12.84 -1.28
CA LEU A 214 -10.85 13.17 -2.55
C LEU A 214 -10.07 12.68 -3.77
N ASP A 215 -8.79 12.36 -3.60
CA ASP A 215 -7.83 11.98 -4.65
C ASP A 215 -7.80 13.02 -5.79
N LYS A 216 -7.96 14.30 -5.42
CA LYS A 216 -8.05 15.43 -6.34
C LYS A 216 -6.75 16.21 -6.36
N LYS A 217 -6.09 16.24 -7.52
CA LYS A 217 -4.89 17.04 -7.76
C LYS A 217 -5.23 18.52 -7.87
N VAL A 218 -4.48 19.36 -7.17
CA VAL A 218 -4.62 20.81 -7.11
C VAL A 218 -3.25 21.48 -7.10
N ARG A 219 -3.21 22.79 -7.37
CA ARG A 219 -1.94 23.54 -7.42
C ARG A 219 -1.87 24.59 -6.32
N VAL A 220 -0.69 24.73 -5.73
CA VAL A 220 -0.41 25.74 -4.69
C VAL A 220 -0.21 27.10 -5.35
N ARG A 221 -1.08 28.07 -5.08
CA ARG A 221 -0.97 29.46 -5.60
C ARG A 221 -0.18 30.38 -4.70
N GLY A 222 -0.17 30.10 -3.40
CA GLY A 222 0.48 30.96 -2.41
C GLY A 222 0.48 30.32 -1.04
N LEU A 223 1.50 30.66 -0.26
CA LEU A 223 1.70 30.20 1.10
C LEU A 223 1.82 31.41 2.03
N GLN A 224 1.23 31.31 3.22
CA GLN A 224 1.40 32.29 4.29
C GLN A 224 1.64 31.60 5.63
N ASN A 225 2.49 32.20 6.47
CA ASN A 225 2.68 31.83 7.87
C ASN A 225 2.55 33.10 8.72
N HIS A 226 1.66 33.08 9.72
CA HIS A 226 1.34 34.24 10.58
C HIS A 226 1.15 35.55 9.79
N ASP A 227 0.27 35.53 8.78
CA ASP A 227 -0.05 36.64 7.88
C ASP A 227 1.11 37.15 7.00
N ARG A 228 2.27 36.49 7.02
CA ARG A 228 3.42 36.79 6.14
C ARG A 228 3.45 35.84 4.95
N LYS A 229 3.61 36.38 3.75
CA LYS A 229 3.81 35.57 2.52
C LYS A 229 5.18 34.91 2.53
N ILE A 230 5.23 33.64 2.14
CA ILE A 230 6.45 32.84 2.02
C ILE A 230 6.44 32.02 0.73
N GLU A 231 7.61 31.60 0.26
CA GLU A 231 7.74 30.79 -0.97
C GLU A 231 7.81 29.28 -0.69
N ALA A 232 8.28 28.89 0.49
CA ALA A 232 8.46 27.51 0.90
C ALA A 232 8.14 27.33 2.39
N ALA A 233 7.77 26.11 2.77
CA ALA A 233 7.51 25.76 4.15
C ALA A 233 7.99 24.35 4.51
N SER A 234 8.16 24.14 5.81
CA SER A 234 8.74 22.94 6.42
C SER A 234 7.88 22.47 7.61
N PRO A 235 8.10 21.24 8.10
CA PRO A 235 7.38 20.70 9.26
C PRO A 235 7.42 21.61 10.48
N GLY A 236 6.31 21.67 11.21
CA GLY A 236 6.11 22.54 12.38
C GLY A 236 5.64 23.96 12.07
N MET A 237 5.66 24.38 10.80
CA MET A 237 5.11 25.68 10.41
C MET A 237 3.59 25.59 10.30
N ARG A 238 2.89 26.60 10.85
CA ARG A 238 1.47 26.79 10.58
C ARG A 238 1.31 27.52 9.25
N LEU A 239 0.54 26.93 8.34
CA LEU A 239 0.35 27.46 6.99
C LEU A 239 -1.10 27.80 6.71
N ALA A 240 -1.28 28.91 6.00
CA ALA A 240 -2.42 29.12 5.12
C ALA A 240 -1.98 28.85 3.67
N VAL A 241 -2.66 27.91 3.01
CA VAL A 241 -2.34 27.47 1.65
C VAL A 241 -3.49 27.88 0.74
N ASN A 242 -3.17 28.70 -0.26
CA ASN A 242 -4.12 29.05 -1.32
C ASN A 242 -4.08 27.99 -2.43
N LEU A 243 -5.21 27.34 -2.68
CA LEU A 243 -5.34 26.21 -3.61
C LEU A 243 -6.09 26.59 -4.88
N ALA A 244 -5.55 26.19 -6.02
CA ALA A 244 -6.19 26.27 -7.34
C ALA A 244 -6.91 24.98 -7.70
N GLY A 245 -8.09 25.09 -8.33
CA GLY A 245 -8.80 23.94 -8.89
C GLY A 245 -9.75 23.23 -7.90
N VAL A 246 -10.04 23.87 -6.76
CA VAL A 246 -10.97 23.35 -5.75
C VAL A 246 -11.83 24.46 -5.14
N GLU A 247 -13.10 24.16 -4.93
CA GLU A 247 -14.04 25.04 -4.25
C GLU A 247 -14.04 24.78 -2.75
N ARG A 248 -14.39 25.80 -1.96
CA ARG A 248 -14.52 25.67 -0.49
C ARG A 248 -15.53 24.59 -0.10
N SER A 249 -16.62 24.44 -0.84
CA SER A 249 -17.69 23.46 -0.60
C SER A 249 -17.19 22.01 -0.68
N GLU A 250 -16.12 21.76 -1.42
CA GLU A 250 -15.52 20.44 -1.58
C GLU A 250 -14.61 20.07 -0.40
N LEU A 251 -14.16 21.07 0.37
CA LEU A 251 -13.15 20.89 1.42
C LEU A 251 -13.76 21.02 2.81
N GLU A 252 -13.35 20.13 3.69
CA GLU A 252 -13.71 20.16 5.10
C GLU A 252 -12.50 19.88 5.98
N ARG A 253 -12.64 20.25 7.26
CA ARG A 253 -11.68 19.87 8.29
C ARG A 253 -11.56 18.34 8.37
N GLY A 254 -10.33 17.88 8.60
CA GLY A 254 -10.01 16.45 8.64
C GLY A 254 -9.58 15.86 7.29
N MET A 255 -9.71 16.62 6.20
CA MET A 255 -9.02 16.30 4.94
C MET A 255 -7.53 16.62 5.06
N VAL A 256 -6.71 16.09 4.15
CA VAL A 256 -5.26 16.28 4.13
C VAL A 256 -4.84 16.82 2.78
N VAL A 257 -4.01 17.86 2.77
CA VAL A 257 -3.23 18.24 1.59
C VAL A 257 -1.91 17.50 1.66
N GLY A 258 -1.58 16.71 0.65
CA GLY A 258 -0.35 15.92 0.65
C GLY A 258 0.37 15.91 -0.70
N SER A 259 1.60 15.41 -0.71
CA SER A 259 2.30 15.08 -1.96
C SER A 259 1.43 14.18 -2.82
N ALA A 260 1.34 14.51 -4.12
CA ALA A 260 0.53 13.72 -5.05
C ALA A 260 0.95 12.25 -5.04
N THR A 261 -0.03 11.37 -5.03
CA THR A 261 0.08 9.91 -5.02
C THR A 261 0.79 9.28 -3.80
N ALA A 262 1.16 10.06 -2.78
CA ALA A 262 2.00 9.58 -1.68
C ALA A 262 1.24 8.83 -0.57
N PHE A 263 -0.07 9.02 -0.46
CA PHE A 263 -0.87 8.48 0.65
C PHE A 263 -2.01 7.59 0.18
N GLU A 264 -2.44 6.68 1.07
CA GLU A 264 -3.68 5.93 0.94
C GLU A 264 -4.70 6.42 1.97
N SER A 265 -5.99 6.28 1.63
CA SER A 265 -7.10 6.63 2.52
C SER A 265 -7.98 5.41 2.85
N PRO A 266 -7.48 4.44 3.64
CA PRO A 266 -8.24 3.27 4.03
C PRO A 266 -9.35 3.62 5.05
N ASN A 267 -10.23 2.65 5.28
CA ASN A 267 -11.27 2.72 6.31
C ASN A 267 -11.15 1.59 7.36
N VAL A 268 -10.08 0.80 7.31
CA VAL A 268 -9.78 -0.22 8.31
C VAL A 268 -8.29 -0.11 8.63
N PHE A 269 -7.95 -0.19 9.91
CA PHE A 269 -6.56 -0.29 10.35
C PHE A 269 -6.45 -1.17 11.59
N ASP A 270 -5.27 -1.73 11.80
CA ASP A 270 -4.90 -2.44 13.03
C ASP A 270 -3.97 -1.56 13.86
N ALA A 271 -4.13 -1.62 15.18
CA ALA A 271 -3.46 -0.73 16.12
C ALA A 271 -3.14 -1.42 17.45
N SER A 272 -2.13 -0.88 18.13
CA SER A 272 -1.89 -1.09 19.56
C SER A 272 -2.57 0.05 20.31
N MET A 273 -3.40 -0.27 21.31
CA MET A 273 -4.11 0.74 22.10
C MET A 273 -4.02 0.46 23.60
N GLU A 274 -4.21 1.51 24.39
CA GLU A 274 -4.29 1.49 25.85
C GLU A 274 -5.61 2.14 26.29
N VAL A 275 -6.32 1.51 27.24
CA VAL A 275 -7.50 2.10 27.88
C VAL A 275 -7.05 3.01 29.03
N CYS A 276 -7.51 4.26 29.04
CA CYS A 276 -7.13 5.25 30.05
C CYS A 276 -7.43 4.75 31.48
N PRO A 277 -6.57 5.04 32.47
CA PRO A 277 -6.91 4.85 33.89
C PRO A 277 -8.22 5.56 34.25
N GLY A 278 -9.10 4.88 34.98
CA GLY A 278 -10.41 5.40 35.38
C GLY A 278 -11.49 5.43 34.28
N ALA A 279 -11.17 5.12 33.02
CA ALA A 279 -12.17 4.96 31.97
C ALA A 279 -12.91 3.61 32.07
N LYS A 280 -14.07 3.51 31.40
CA LYS A 280 -14.80 2.24 31.29
C LYS A 280 -14.04 1.26 30.40
N PRO A 281 -14.05 -0.05 30.72
CA PRO A 281 -13.48 -1.09 29.85
C PRO A 281 -14.02 -1.01 28.42
N LEU A 282 -13.16 -1.25 27.44
CA LEU A 282 -13.52 -1.24 26.03
C LEU A 282 -13.94 -2.64 25.59
N LYS A 283 -15.15 -2.79 25.04
CA LYS A 283 -15.73 -4.09 24.67
C LYS A 283 -15.57 -4.40 23.19
N GLU A 284 -15.57 -5.71 22.87
CA GLU A 284 -15.62 -6.20 21.49
C GLU A 284 -16.83 -5.62 20.73
N ARG A 285 -16.60 -5.20 19.47
CA ARG A 285 -17.59 -4.58 18.57
C ARG A 285 -18.22 -3.28 19.07
N GLN A 286 -17.66 -2.67 20.10
CA GLN A 286 -18.16 -1.39 20.61
C GLN A 286 -18.02 -0.30 19.54
N ARG A 287 -19.06 0.52 19.40
CA ARG A 287 -19.04 1.69 18.53
C ARG A 287 -18.41 2.86 19.30
N VAL A 288 -17.38 3.48 18.71
CA VAL A 288 -16.57 4.53 19.32
C VAL A 288 -16.36 5.68 18.34
N ARG A 289 -15.92 6.83 18.84
CA ARG A 289 -15.36 7.92 18.03
C ARG A 289 -13.85 7.77 18.01
N VAL A 290 -13.24 7.85 16.84
CA VAL A 290 -11.80 7.79 16.64
C VAL A 290 -11.35 9.12 16.05
N HIS A 291 -10.37 9.74 16.70
CA HIS A 291 -9.74 10.97 16.26
C HIS A 291 -8.35 10.67 15.73
N ILE A 292 -8.10 11.03 14.47
CA ILE A 292 -6.83 10.79 13.75
C ILE A 292 -6.47 12.10 13.06
N GLY A 293 -5.34 12.68 13.44
CA GLY A 293 -5.00 14.05 13.03
C GLY A 293 -6.16 15.02 13.32
N THR A 294 -6.64 15.70 12.28
CA THR A 294 -7.75 16.67 12.40
C THR A 294 -9.13 16.07 12.14
N LYS A 295 -9.24 14.76 11.83
CA LYS A 295 -10.48 14.06 11.50
C LYS A 295 -11.08 13.34 12.71
N GLU A 296 -12.40 13.42 12.85
CA GLU A 296 -13.20 12.57 13.75
C GLU A 296 -14.05 11.63 12.89
N LEU A 297 -14.02 10.33 13.17
CA LEU A 297 -14.84 9.33 12.51
C LEU A 297 -15.46 8.39 13.54
N MET A 298 -16.69 7.96 13.26
CA MET A 298 -17.27 6.82 13.96
C MET A 298 -16.53 5.54 13.55
N ALA A 299 -16.32 4.61 14.48
CA ALA A 299 -15.69 3.33 14.20
C ALA A 299 -16.29 2.20 15.03
N ARG A 300 -16.12 0.96 14.55
CA ARG A 300 -16.31 -0.25 15.35
C ARG A 300 -14.96 -0.87 15.66
N VAL A 301 -14.72 -1.16 16.93
CA VAL A 301 -13.50 -1.84 17.40
C VAL A 301 -13.71 -3.36 17.39
N SER A 302 -12.74 -4.11 16.89
CA SER A 302 -12.64 -5.55 17.05
C SER A 302 -11.30 -5.88 17.68
N LEU A 303 -11.32 -6.36 18.91
CA LEU A 303 -10.20 -6.85 19.67
C LEU A 303 -9.58 -8.04 18.95
N LEU A 304 -8.25 -8.02 18.82
CA LEU A 304 -7.51 -9.11 18.20
C LEU A 304 -7.05 -10.06 19.30
N GLY A 305 -7.38 -11.35 19.13
CA GLY A 305 -7.12 -12.39 20.13
C GLY A 305 -8.40 -12.96 20.73
N SER A 306 -8.29 -13.59 21.90
CA SER A 306 -9.40 -14.27 22.60
C SER A 306 -10.13 -13.40 23.63
N GLN A 307 -9.67 -12.16 23.84
CA GLN A 307 -10.25 -11.23 24.81
C GLN A 307 -11.59 -10.67 24.31
N LYS A 308 -12.55 -10.49 25.23
CA LYS A 308 -13.87 -9.90 24.95
C LYS A 308 -13.98 -8.43 25.38
N GLU A 309 -13.08 -7.99 26.24
CA GLU A 309 -12.94 -6.61 26.67
C GLU A 309 -11.48 -6.33 27.07
N ILE A 310 -11.08 -5.06 26.98
CA ILE A 310 -9.81 -4.55 27.50
C ILE A 310 -10.10 -3.84 28.82
N PRO A 311 -9.55 -4.32 29.94
CA PRO A 311 -9.65 -3.64 31.23
C PRO A 311 -9.02 -2.24 31.22
N THR A 312 -9.44 -1.43 32.17
CA THR A 312 -8.89 -0.09 32.43
C THR A 312 -7.39 -0.18 32.72
N GLY A 313 -6.57 0.64 32.05
CA GLY A 313 -5.12 0.68 32.21
C GLY A 313 -4.36 -0.41 31.44
N GLU A 314 -5.05 -1.30 30.74
CA GLU A 314 -4.42 -2.37 29.97
C GLU A 314 -4.24 -2.00 28.49
N ARG A 315 -3.27 -2.68 27.87
CA ARG A 315 -2.93 -2.55 26.45
C ARG A 315 -3.37 -3.79 25.67
N ALA A 316 -3.85 -3.59 24.45
CA ALA A 316 -4.18 -4.69 23.54
C ALA A 316 -4.16 -4.25 22.08
N PHE A 317 -4.07 -5.23 21.18
CA PHE A 317 -4.22 -5.02 19.74
C PHE A 317 -5.69 -5.02 19.34
N ALA A 318 -6.08 -4.12 18.45
CA ALA A 318 -7.40 -4.14 17.86
C ALA A 318 -7.43 -3.64 16.42
N ARG A 319 -8.47 -4.07 15.73
CA ARG A 319 -8.86 -3.59 14.41
C ARG A 319 -9.97 -2.56 14.54
N PHE A 320 -9.77 -1.41 13.91
CA PHE A 320 -10.80 -0.39 13.80
C PHE A 320 -11.36 -0.38 12.39
N ARG A 321 -12.68 -0.45 12.27
CA ARG A 321 -13.39 -0.19 11.01
C ARG A 321 -14.09 1.15 11.10
N LEU A 322 -13.60 2.11 10.35
CA LEU A 322 -14.07 3.49 10.25
C LEU A 322 -15.33 3.59 9.37
N GLU A 323 -16.27 4.43 9.77
CA GLU A 323 -17.44 4.85 8.99
C GLU A 323 -17.07 6.03 8.07
N GLY A 324 -15.97 5.88 7.33
CA GLY A 324 -15.40 6.90 6.44
C GLY A 324 -13.96 6.55 6.05
N LYS A 325 -13.40 7.32 5.12
CA LYS A 325 -12.01 7.18 4.69
C LYS A 325 -11.18 8.33 5.27
N THR A 326 -9.94 8.06 5.64
CA THR A 326 -8.97 9.07 6.04
C THR A 326 -7.56 8.58 5.74
N VAL A 327 -6.62 9.51 5.57
CA VAL A 327 -5.20 9.16 5.50
C VAL A 327 -4.79 8.51 6.81
N LEU A 328 -4.09 7.38 6.71
CA LEU A 328 -3.59 6.60 7.84
C LEU A 328 -2.15 6.20 7.58
N LEU A 329 -1.29 6.47 8.55
CA LEU A 329 0.12 6.08 8.51
C LEU A 329 0.46 5.18 9.71
N ALA A 330 1.36 4.23 9.51
CA ALA A 330 1.96 3.49 10.60
C ALA A 330 2.73 4.44 11.54
N GLY A 331 2.56 4.24 12.84
CA GLY A 331 3.05 5.11 13.89
C GLY A 331 2.19 6.33 14.18
N GLU A 332 1.13 6.56 13.39
CA GLU A 332 0.21 7.65 13.66
C GLU A 332 -0.60 7.40 14.94
N ARG A 333 -0.65 8.42 15.80
CA ARG A 333 -1.37 8.34 17.06
C ARG A 333 -2.83 8.72 16.88
N PHE A 334 -3.69 8.09 17.66
CA PHE A 334 -5.12 8.34 17.64
C PHE A 334 -5.72 8.32 19.04
N ILE A 335 -6.86 8.97 19.19
CA ILE A 335 -7.66 9.01 20.42
C ILE A 335 -9.00 8.34 20.18
N VAL A 336 -9.43 7.53 21.14
CA VAL A 336 -10.73 6.88 21.16
C VAL A 336 -11.59 7.53 22.23
N ARG A 337 -12.79 7.94 21.84
CA ARG A 337 -13.81 8.51 22.72
C ARG A 337 -15.07 7.67 22.69
N SER A 338 -15.77 7.60 23.81
CA SER A 338 -17.05 6.92 23.91
C SER A 338 -18.12 7.59 23.03
N TYR A 339 -19.07 6.78 22.55
CA TYR A 339 -20.19 7.28 21.74
C TYR A 339 -21.13 8.19 22.55
N SER A 340 -21.54 7.75 23.74
CA SER A 340 -22.36 8.52 24.67
C SER A 340 -22.25 7.96 26.11
N PRO A 341 -22.06 8.81 27.14
CA PRO A 341 -21.65 10.23 27.05
C PRO A 341 -20.28 10.34 26.36
N VAL A 342 -19.92 11.53 25.87
CA VAL A 342 -18.64 11.73 25.17
C VAL A 342 -17.54 11.90 26.21
N ALA A 343 -16.62 10.95 26.28
CA ALA A 343 -15.46 10.99 27.16
C ALA A 343 -14.27 10.31 26.45
N THR A 344 -13.06 10.77 26.74
CA THR A 344 -11.85 10.09 26.31
C THR A 344 -11.70 8.77 27.08
N ILE A 345 -11.55 7.65 26.36
CA ILE A 345 -11.52 6.30 26.97
C ILE A 345 -10.26 5.52 26.66
N ALA A 346 -9.62 5.77 25.52
CA ALA A 346 -8.42 5.06 25.11
C ALA A 346 -7.64 5.89 24.07
N GLY A 347 -6.42 5.47 23.78
CA GLY A 347 -5.63 5.98 22.67
C GLY A 347 -4.59 4.95 22.25
N GLY A 348 -3.91 5.19 21.14
CA GLY A 348 -2.99 4.21 20.60
C GLY A 348 -2.18 4.68 19.41
N ILE A 349 -1.48 3.73 18.81
CA ILE A 349 -0.69 3.89 17.59
C ILE A 349 -1.23 2.97 16.51
N VAL A 350 -1.39 3.51 15.30
CA VAL A 350 -1.69 2.74 14.10
C VAL A 350 -0.46 1.89 13.77
N LEU A 351 -0.64 0.59 13.61
CA LEU A 351 0.45 -0.33 13.26
C LEU A 351 0.34 -0.80 11.82
N ASP A 352 -0.87 -1.13 11.35
CA ASP A 352 -1.13 -1.49 9.96
C ASP A 352 -2.27 -0.63 9.39
N PRO A 353 -1.95 0.46 8.67
CA PRO A 353 -2.96 1.28 7.99
C PRO A 353 -3.59 0.56 6.79
N GLN A 354 -2.94 -0.44 6.21
CA GLN A 354 -3.34 -1.09 4.95
C GLN A 354 -3.90 -2.50 5.18
N THR A 355 -4.54 -2.71 6.33
CA THR A 355 -5.01 -4.04 6.73
C THR A 355 -5.98 -4.60 5.67
N SER A 356 -5.55 -5.68 5.02
CA SER A 356 -6.40 -6.41 4.08
C SER A 356 -7.20 -7.48 4.83
N ARG A 357 -8.03 -8.25 4.14
CA ARG A 357 -8.82 -9.37 4.73
C ARG A 357 -7.90 -10.51 5.22
N ARG A 358 -7.00 -10.26 6.17
CA ARG A 358 -6.28 -11.29 6.92
C ARG A 358 -7.25 -12.01 7.84
N ARG A 359 -7.06 -13.32 8.00
CA ARG A 359 -7.81 -14.12 8.98
C ARG A 359 -7.55 -13.55 10.38
N LEU A 360 -8.58 -13.51 11.22
CA LEU A 360 -8.57 -12.81 12.52
C LEU A 360 -7.53 -13.33 13.54
N ASN A 361 -6.89 -14.47 13.30
CA ASN A 361 -5.98 -15.13 14.24
C ASN A 361 -4.47 -14.93 13.95
N GLU A 362 -4.09 -14.54 12.74
CA GLU A 362 -2.69 -14.25 12.34
C GLU A 362 -2.19 -12.79 12.55
N PRO A 363 -3.00 -11.78 12.94
CA PRO A 363 -2.49 -10.40 12.94
C PRO A 363 -1.56 -10.10 14.13
N ILE A 364 -1.66 -10.79 15.27
CA ILE A 364 -0.95 -10.38 16.50
C ILE A 364 0.57 -10.48 16.36
N GLU A 365 1.11 -11.57 15.81
CA GLU A 365 2.55 -11.74 15.61
C GLU A 365 3.12 -10.65 14.69
N PHE A 366 2.44 -10.39 13.57
CA PHE A 366 2.81 -9.32 12.64
C PHE A 366 2.76 -7.95 13.30
N LEU A 367 1.69 -7.64 14.04
CA LEU A 367 1.55 -6.35 14.72
C LEU A 367 2.61 -6.16 15.79
N THR A 368 2.94 -7.22 16.52
CA THR A 368 4.01 -7.21 17.55
C THR A 368 5.37 -6.97 16.89
N ALA A 369 5.65 -7.61 15.76
CA ALA A 369 6.87 -7.36 14.99
C ALA A 369 6.94 -5.92 14.50
N ILE A 370 5.86 -5.40 13.90
CA ILE A 370 5.79 -4.00 13.40
C ILE A 370 5.95 -2.99 14.54
N GLU A 371 5.33 -3.20 15.70
CA GLU A 371 5.44 -2.30 16.85
C GLU A 371 6.91 -2.16 17.31
N ASN A 372 7.67 -3.25 17.30
CA ASN A 372 9.07 -3.26 17.72
C ASN A 372 10.03 -2.64 16.69
N ILE A 373 9.68 -2.69 15.40
CA ILE A 373 10.55 -2.23 14.30
C ILE A 373 10.02 -0.97 13.61
N LEU A 374 9.03 -0.29 14.19
CA LEU A 374 8.36 0.86 13.58
C LEU A 374 9.35 1.97 13.17
N SER A 375 10.40 2.15 13.99
CA SER A 375 11.47 3.12 13.79
C SER A 375 12.69 2.57 13.01
N ASP A 376 12.63 1.33 12.51
CA ASP A 376 13.67 0.66 11.72
C ASP A 376 13.15 0.42 10.29
N PRO A 377 13.43 1.33 9.33
CA PRO A 377 12.88 1.25 7.99
C PRO A 377 13.26 -0.04 7.23
N PRO A 378 14.53 -0.50 7.20
CA PRO A 378 14.88 -1.76 6.52
C PRO A 378 14.14 -2.98 7.07
N GLN A 379 14.09 -3.15 8.40
CA GLN A 379 13.39 -4.31 8.99
C GLN A 379 11.88 -4.24 8.77
N ARG A 380 11.32 -3.03 8.84
CA ARG A 380 9.90 -2.78 8.56
C ARG A 380 9.58 -3.14 7.11
N LEU A 381 10.35 -2.67 6.13
CA LEU A 381 10.14 -2.98 4.72
C LEU A 381 10.19 -4.48 4.44
N ARG A 382 11.21 -5.17 4.97
CA ARG A 382 11.31 -6.63 4.87
C ARG A 382 10.06 -7.33 5.40
N THR A 383 9.60 -6.92 6.59
CA THR A 383 8.42 -7.50 7.24
C THR A 383 7.15 -7.21 6.44
N LEU A 384 7.01 -6.00 5.89
CA LEU A 384 5.87 -5.62 5.07
C LEU A 384 5.80 -6.43 3.77
N VAL A 385 6.90 -6.53 3.04
CA VAL A 385 6.98 -7.31 1.80
C VAL A 385 6.64 -8.77 2.06
N ALA A 386 7.21 -9.38 3.10
CA ALA A 386 6.89 -10.75 3.49
C ALA A 386 5.38 -10.93 3.79
N SER A 387 4.78 -9.94 4.45
CA SER A 387 3.37 -9.99 4.86
C SER A 387 2.35 -9.81 3.72
N LYS A 388 2.78 -9.39 2.52
CA LYS A 388 1.92 -9.34 1.33
C LYS A 388 1.91 -10.68 0.57
N GLU A 389 2.75 -11.64 0.97
CA GLU A 389 2.81 -12.99 0.42
C GLU A 389 2.88 -12.99 -1.13
N ALA A 390 2.10 -13.87 -1.78
CA ALA A 390 2.10 -14.04 -3.23
C ALA A 390 1.45 -12.87 -4.01
N ARG A 391 0.84 -11.90 -3.32
CA ARG A 391 0.37 -10.67 -3.98
C ARG A 391 1.53 -9.71 -4.26
N GLY A 392 2.56 -9.71 -3.41
CA GLY A 392 3.64 -8.72 -3.44
C GLY A 392 3.22 -7.32 -3.02
N ALA A 393 4.19 -6.42 -2.98
CA ALA A 393 4.02 -5.00 -2.66
C ALA A 393 4.59 -4.12 -3.78
N THR A 394 3.95 -2.99 -4.08
CA THR A 394 4.60 -1.94 -4.90
C THR A 394 5.42 -0.99 -4.04
N LEU A 395 6.39 -0.28 -4.62
CA LEU A 395 7.10 0.82 -3.93
C LEU A 395 6.13 1.86 -3.35
N ARG A 396 5.05 2.15 -4.07
CA ARG A 396 4.03 3.12 -3.65
C ARG A 396 3.26 2.64 -2.42
N GLU A 397 2.84 1.38 -2.40
CA GLU A 397 2.18 0.78 -1.23
C GLU A 397 3.11 0.80 0.00
N LEU A 398 4.40 0.52 -0.19
CA LEU A 398 5.41 0.54 0.89
C LEU A 398 5.67 1.96 1.42
N ALA A 399 5.81 2.96 0.53
CA ALA A 399 5.99 4.35 0.92
C ALA A 399 4.73 4.92 1.62
N ALA A 400 3.53 4.61 1.10
CA ALA A 400 2.27 5.05 1.68
C ALA A 400 2.00 4.46 3.08
N PHE A 401 2.67 3.36 3.46
CA PHE A 401 2.51 2.73 4.77
C PHE A 401 2.96 3.65 5.91
N SER A 402 4.05 4.40 5.72
CA SER A 402 4.71 5.24 6.75
C SER A 402 4.86 6.72 6.35
N GLY A 403 4.49 7.04 5.11
CA GLY A 403 4.62 8.38 4.53
C GLY A 403 6.05 8.75 4.15
N ASP A 404 6.91 7.76 3.90
CA ASP A 404 8.30 7.98 3.52
C ASP A 404 8.42 8.39 2.04
N LEU A 405 9.56 8.94 1.66
CA LEU A 405 9.81 9.33 0.28
C LEU A 405 10.05 8.08 -0.59
N LEU A 406 9.49 8.08 -1.81
CA LEU A 406 9.69 6.98 -2.77
C LEU A 406 11.18 6.69 -3.04
N SER A 407 12.01 7.74 -3.06
CA SER A 407 13.46 7.61 -3.26
C SER A 407 14.17 6.89 -2.11
N GLU A 408 13.72 7.10 -0.87
CA GLU A 408 14.30 6.47 0.32
C GLU A 408 13.90 4.99 0.37
N ILE A 409 12.61 4.70 0.18
CA ILE A 409 12.12 3.32 0.09
C ILE A 409 12.79 2.56 -1.07
N GLY A 410 13.00 3.23 -2.21
CA GLY A 410 13.74 2.67 -3.34
C GLY A 410 15.16 2.27 -2.96
N SER A 411 15.93 3.19 -2.35
CA SER A 411 17.29 2.88 -1.93
C SER A 411 17.37 1.75 -0.90
N GLU A 412 16.40 1.67 0.02
CA GLU A 412 16.38 0.62 1.04
C GLU A 412 16.00 -0.74 0.44
N ILE A 413 15.01 -0.78 -0.46
CA ILE A 413 14.59 -2.04 -1.09
C ILE A 413 15.66 -2.59 -2.03
N ASP A 414 16.42 -1.72 -2.70
CA ASP A 414 17.57 -2.11 -3.52
C ASP A 414 18.65 -2.78 -2.66
N GLY A 415 18.87 -2.28 -1.44
CA GLY A 415 19.75 -2.93 -0.46
C GLY A 415 19.27 -4.32 -0.04
N LEU A 416 17.95 -4.49 0.19
CA LEU A 416 17.34 -5.78 0.52
C LEU A 416 17.31 -6.76 -0.67
N ALA A 417 17.23 -6.24 -1.89
CA ALA A 417 17.34 -7.03 -3.11
C ALA A 417 18.78 -7.52 -3.31
N ALA A 418 19.78 -6.66 -3.06
CA ALA A 418 21.18 -7.01 -3.11
C ALA A 418 21.59 -8.06 -2.05
N SER A 419 20.96 -8.05 -0.88
CA SER A 419 21.17 -9.09 0.15
C SER A 419 20.44 -10.41 -0.16
N GLY A 420 19.56 -10.44 -1.17
CA GLY A 420 18.78 -11.61 -1.56
C GLY A 420 17.57 -11.90 -0.66
N GLU A 421 17.19 -10.96 0.21
CA GLU A 421 16.03 -11.11 1.11
C GLU A 421 14.71 -10.79 0.39
N VAL A 422 14.76 -9.83 -0.52
CA VAL A 422 13.64 -9.40 -1.38
C VAL A 422 14.00 -9.68 -2.84
N VAL A 423 12.99 -9.99 -3.64
CA VAL A 423 13.11 -10.22 -5.09
C VAL A 423 12.25 -9.20 -5.82
N GLU A 424 12.89 -8.46 -6.72
CA GLU A 424 12.21 -7.56 -7.66
C GLU A 424 11.53 -8.38 -8.76
N CYS A 425 10.22 -8.19 -8.91
CA CYS A 425 9.35 -8.90 -9.84
C CYS A 425 8.63 -7.87 -10.72
N GLY A 426 9.37 -7.15 -11.56
CA GLY A 426 8.85 -5.99 -12.29
C GLY A 426 8.49 -4.85 -11.34
N GLU A 427 7.25 -4.35 -11.36
CA GLU A 427 6.81 -3.28 -10.45
C GLU A 427 6.50 -3.75 -9.01
N MET A 428 6.57 -5.06 -8.76
CA MET A 428 6.22 -5.69 -7.49
C MET A 428 7.46 -6.26 -6.80
N PHE A 429 7.44 -6.25 -5.47
CA PHE A 429 8.46 -6.84 -4.61
C PHE A 429 7.85 -7.99 -3.81
N ALA A 430 8.58 -9.10 -3.71
CA ALA A 430 8.20 -10.27 -2.93
C ALA A 430 9.38 -10.75 -2.09
N SER A 431 9.13 -11.43 -0.97
CA SER A 431 10.22 -12.03 -0.20
C SER A 431 10.78 -13.24 -0.94
N ASN A 432 12.09 -13.48 -0.81
CA ASN A 432 12.72 -14.64 -1.46
C ASN A 432 12.06 -15.97 -1.03
N ALA A 433 11.64 -16.09 0.23
CA ALA A 433 10.92 -17.27 0.73
C ALA A 433 9.57 -17.51 0.01
N VAL A 434 8.85 -16.45 -0.36
CA VAL A 434 7.60 -16.57 -1.11
C VAL A 434 7.88 -17.02 -2.54
N VAL A 435 8.89 -16.44 -3.18
CA VAL A 435 9.33 -16.83 -4.53
C VAL A 435 9.74 -18.31 -4.54
N GLU A 436 10.59 -18.76 -3.63
CA GLU A 436 11.00 -20.16 -3.49
C GLU A 436 9.82 -21.12 -3.24
N SER A 437 8.83 -20.68 -2.46
CA SER A 437 7.58 -21.44 -2.25
C SER A 437 6.80 -21.60 -3.56
N ILE A 438 6.69 -20.55 -4.36
CA ILE A 438 6.01 -20.58 -5.67
C ILE A 438 6.80 -21.46 -6.65
N GLU A 439 8.11 -21.31 -6.74
CA GLU A 439 8.98 -22.17 -7.55
C GLU A 439 8.77 -23.65 -7.22
N SER A 440 8.76 -23.99 -5.93
CA SER A 440 8.55 -25.36 -5.45
C SER A 440 7.16 -25.91 -5.84
N LYS A 441 6.11 -25.09 -5.73
CA LYS A 441 4.74 -25.47 -6.15
C LYS A 441 4.65 -25.70 -7.66
N VAL A 442 5.26 -24.82 -8.47
CA VAL A 442 5.30 -24.95 -9.94
C VAL A 442 6.01 -26.25 -10.33
N LEU A 443 7.20 -26.51 -9.76
CA LEU A 443 7.97 -27.73 -10.04
C LEU A 443 7.23 -29.00 -9.61
N ALA A 444 6.61 -29.01 -8.43
CA ALA A 444 5.80 -30.13 -7.97
C ALA A 444 4.64 -30.42 -8.93
N ARG A 445 4.00 -29.38 -9.47
CA ARG A 445 2.89 -29.54 -10.40
C ARG A 445 3.34 -30.07 -11.76
N LEU A 446 4.45 -29.55 -12.30
CA LEU A 446 5.04 -30.07 -13.52
C LEU A 446 5.46 -31.53 -13.38
N LYS A 447 6.00 -31.93 -12.21
CA LYS A 447 6.30 -33.34 -11.90
C LYS A 447 5.04 -34.21 -11.94
N VAL A 448 3.93 -33.77 -11.35
CA VAL A 448 2.66 -34.50 -11.39
C VAL A 448 2.17 -34.67 -12.83
N LEU A 449 2.24 -33.61 -13.64
CA LEU A 449 1.85 -33.66 -15.06
C LEU A 449 2.69 -34.69 -15.83
N HIS A 450 4.02 -34.57 -15.79
CA HIS A 450 4.90 -35.46 -16.56
C HIS A 450 4.97 -36.88 -16.01
N THR A 451 4.62 -37.12 -14.74
CA THR A 451 4.49 -38.48 -14.19
C THR A 451 3.20 -39.15 -14.72
N ALA A 452 2.09 -38.41 -14.81
CA ALA A 452 0.84 -38.92 -15.35
C ALA A 452 0.88 -39.06 -16.88
N GLU A 453 1.49 -38.09 -17.57
CA GLU A 453 1.60 -38.02 -19.03
C GLU A 453 3.02 -37.61 -19.44
N PRO A 454 3.95 -38.58 -19.64
CA PRO A 454 5.35 -38.31 -19.97
C PRO A 454 5.56 -37.49 -21.26
N LEU A 455 4.57 -37.53 -22.16
CA LEU A 455 4.59 -36.85 -23.46
C LEU A 455 3.79 -35.53 -23.46
N ALA A 456 3.31 -35.07 -22.30
CA ALA A 456 2.63 -33.79 -22.21
C ALA A 456 3.57 -32.64 -22.60
N THR A 457 3.08 -31.70 -23.40
CA THR A 457 3.83 -30.52 -23.87
C THR A 457 4.09 -29.48 -22.77
N GLY A 458 3.48 -29.64 -21.59
CA GLY A 458 3.63 -28.74 -20.44
C GLY A 458 2.34 -28.00 -20.06
N PHE A 459 2.44 -27.05 -19.14
CA PHE A 459 1.34 -26.12 -18.79
C PHE A 459 1.50 -24.78 -19.51
N ARG A 460 0.38 -24.10 -19.79
CA ARG A 460 0.44 -22.67 -20.13
C ARG A 460 0.75 -21.86 -18.87
N GLN A 461 1.53 -20.79 -19.01
CA GLN A 461 1.88 -19.90 -17.90
C GLN A 461 0.63 -19.38 -17.16
N GLU A 462 -0.43 -19.00 -17.89
CA GLU A 462 -1.68 -18.51 -17.29
C GLU A 462 -2.41 -19.55 -16.45
N ASP A 463 -2.33 -20.82 -16.84
CA ASP A 463 -3.01 -21.89 -16.11
C ASP A 463 -2.33 -22.11 -14.76
N LEU A 464 -1.01 -22.00 -14.68
CA LEU A 464 -0.27 -22.04 -13.41
C LEU A 464 -0.71 -20.93 -12.44
N GLY A 465 -1.07 -19.76 -12.96
CA GLY A 465 -1.60 -18.64 -12.17
C GLY A 465 -2.97 -18.90 -11.53
N LYS A 466 -3.78 -19.81 -12.09
CA LYS A 466 -5.11 -20.17 -11.58
C LYS A 466 -5.06 -21.14 -10.40
N PHE A 467 -3.94 -21.83 -10.19
CA PHE A 467 -3.82 -22.94 -9.22
C PHE A 467 -3.35 -22.50 -7.83
N ALA A 468 -3.12 -21.21 -7.61
CA ALA A 468 -2.74 -20.68 -6.32
C ALA A 468 -3.58 -19.45 -5.98
N ASP A 469 -3.95 -19.33 -4.71
CA ASP A 469 -4.65 -18.17 -4.19
C ASP A 469 -3.85 -16.89 -4.49
N ARG A 470 -4.30 -16.12 -5.49
CA ARG A 470 -3.88 -14.73 -5.75
C ARG A 470 -2.36 -14.51 -5.94
N ILE A 471 -1.67 -15.35 -6.73
CA ILE A 471 -0.29 -15.01 -7.16
C ILE A 471 -0.34 -13.86 -8.16
N ALA A 472 0.47 -12.81 -7.95
CA ALA A 472 0.63 -11.75 -8.93
C ALA A 472 1.34 -12.26 -10.21
N PRO A 473 0.86 -11.92 -11.42
CA PRO A 473 1.46 -12.39 -12.67
C PRO A 473 2.95 -12.04 -12.84
N SER A 474 3.41 -10.93 -12.26
CA SER A 474 4.82 -10.54 -12.32
C SER A 474 5.70 -11.43 -11.43
N ILE A 475 5.23 -11.79 -10.23
CA ILE A 475 5.93 -12.72 -9.32
C ILE A 475 6.00 -14.11 -9.93
N LEU A 476 4.90 -14.58 -10.53
CA LEU A 476 4.89 -15.88 -11.21
C LEU A 476 5.90 -15.92 -12.37
N ARG A 477 5.92 -14.89 -13.21
CA ARG A 477 6.89 -14.77 -14.31
C ARG A 477 8.32 -14.77 -13.82
N GLU A 478 8.63 -14.02 -12.75
CA GLU A 478 10.00 -13.99 -12.21
C GLU A 478 10.39 -15.33 -11.59
N SER A 479 9.46 -15.99 -10.88
CA SER A 479 9.67 -17.34 -10.34
C SER A 479 9.99 -18.34 -11.46
N ILE A 480 9.25 -18.30 -12.58
CA ILE A 480 9.49 -19.13 -13.78
C ILE A 480 10.86 -18.83 -14.40
N SER A 481 11.18 -17.55 -14.61
CA SER A 481 12.48 -17.09 -15.12
C SER A 481 13.64 -17.61 -14.28
N ARG A 482 13.52 -17.60 -12.95
CA ARG A 482 14.55 -18.10 -12.04
C ARG A 482 14.74 -19.62 -12.13
N ILE A 483 13.66 -20.40 -12.18
CA ILE A 483 13.77 -21.87 -12.34
C ILE A 483 14.23 -22.28 -13.75
N GLU A 484 13.95 -21.47 -14.77
CA GLU A 484 14.47 -21.65 -16.13
C GLU A 484 15.97 -21.39 -16.19
N LYS A 485 16.45 -20.27 -15.65
CA LYS A 485 17.90 -19.97 -15.51
C LYS A 485 18.65 -21.04 -14.73
N ASN A 486 18.00 -21.65 -13.75
CA ASN A 486 18.53 -22.78 -12.98
C ASN A 486 18.44 -24.13 -13.71
N GLY A 487 17.95 -24.16 -14.96
CA GLY A 487 17.87 -25.37 -15.80
C GLY A 487 16.85 -26.41 -15.34
N LYS A 488 15.90 -26.05 -14.46
CA LYS A 488 14.89 -27.00 -13.93
C LYS A 488 13.69 -27.15 -14.87
N VAL A 489 13.36 -26.11 -15.62
CA VAL A 489 12.26 -26.08 -16.59
C VAL A 489 12.75 -25.56 -17.94
N ALA A 490 12.02 -25.89 -19.00
CA ALA A 490 12.16 -25.30 -20.32
C ALA A 490 10.89 -24.53 -20.65
N VAL A 491 11.04 -23.28 -21.13
CA VAL A 491 9.94 -22.42 -21.55
C VAL A 491 9.97 -22.29 -23.08
N GLU A 492 8.87 -22.66 -23.72
CA GLU A 492 8.69 -22.59 -25.17
C GLU A 492 7.44 -21.75 -25.47
N GLY A 493 7.62 -20.46 -25.73
CA GLY A 493 6.52 -19.50 -25.84
C GLY A 493 5.75 -19.39 -24.52
N GLU A 494 4.46 -19.72 -24.53
CA GLU A 494 3.61 -19.73 -23.34
C GLU A 494 3.63 -21.05 -22.56
N LEU A 495 4.32 -22.08 -23.07
CA LEU A 495 4.35 -23.41 -22.48
C LEU A 495 5.56 -23.59 -21.57
N ILE A 496 5.34 -24.26 -20.44
CA ILE A 496 6.37 -24.61 -19.46
C ILE A 496 6.35 -26.11 -19.22
N ARG A 497 7.51 -26.75 -19.34
CA ARG A 497 7.71 -28.17 -19.08
C ARG A 497 8.95 -28.41 -18.21
N LEU A 498 9.08 -29.59 -17.60
CA LEU A 498 10.34 -29.95 -16.95
C LEU A 498 11.46 -30.04 -18.00
N ALA A 499 12.64 -29.51 -17.66
CA ALA A 499 13.81 -29.62 -18.54
C ALA A 499 14.18 -31.10 -18.80
N SER A 500 14.02 -31.94 -17.77
CA SER A 500 14.23 -33.40 -17.85
C SER A 500 13.18 -34.13 -18.68
N ALA A 501 12.06 -33.50 -19.02
CA ALA A 501 11.00 -34.09 -19.83
C ALA A 501 11.21 -33.88 -21.34
N SER A 502 12.45 -33.57 -21.78
CA SER A 502 12.81 -33.74 -23.20
C SER A 502 12.37 -35.14 -23.61
N VAL A 503 11.52 -35.24 -24.65
CA VAL A 503 10.89 -36.48 -25.10
C VAL A 503 11.97 -37.53 -25.37
N SER A 504 12.33 -38.29 -24.34
CA SER A 504 13.32 -39.35 -24.45
C SER A 504 12.55 -40.55 -24.94
N LEU A 505 12.36 -40.61 -26.26
CA LEU A 505 11.90 -41.81 -26.93
C LEU A 505 12.81 -42.96 -26.46
N SER A 506 12.20 -44.03 -25.98
CA SER A 506 12.90 -45.29 -25.68
C SER A 506 13.60 -45.81 -26.95
N ALA A 507 14.53 -46.76 -26.80
CA ALA A 507 15.27 -47.28 -27.94
C ALA A 507 14.34 -47.86 -29.04
N SER A 508 13.23 -48.50 -28.66
CA SER A 508 12.20 -49.00 -29.58
C SER A 508 11.40 -47.87 -30.22
N GLU A 509 11.04 -46.83 -29.48
CA GLU A 509 10.31 -45.67 -30.01
C GLU A 509 11.17 -44.81 -30.95
N ARG A 510 12.49 -44.70 -30.72
CA ARG A 510 13.42 -44.04 -31.66
C ARG A 510 13.51 -44.80 -32.97
N ARG A 511 13.68 -46.12 -32.91
CA ARG A 511 13.70 -46.98 -34.10
C ARG A 511 12.38 -46.89 -34.86
N PHE A 512 11.25 -46.90 -34.15
CA PHE A 512 9.95 -46.66 -34.77
C PHE A 512 9.90 -45.29 -35.47
N LYS A 513 10.34 -44.20 -34.82
CA LYS A 513 10.37 -42.86 -35.42
C LYS A 513 11.22 -42.83 -36.70
N GLU A 514 12.43 -43.36 -36.63
CA GLU A 514 13.37 -43.39 -37.76
C GLU A 514 12.82 -44.24 -38.91
N GLU A 515 12.35 -45.45 -38.63
CA GLU A 515 11.81 -46.36 -39.64
C GLU A 515 10.52 -45.80 -40.27
N PHE A 516 9.64 -45.17 -39.49
CA PHE A 516 8.44 -44.52 -39.99
C PHE A 516 8.77 -43.39 -40.98
N LEU A 517 9.74 -42.54 -40.66
CA LEU A 517 10.21 -41.48 -41.55
C LEU A 517 10.87 -42.04 -42.81
N VAL A 518 11.77 -43.02 -42.67
CA VAL A 518 12.44 -43.66 -43.81
C VAL A 518 11.44 -44.30 -44.75
N ARG A 519 10.41 -44.98 -44.21
CA ARG A 519 9.36 -45.61 -45.03
C ARG A 519 8.53 -44.58 -45.80
N LEU A 520 8.19 -43.46 -45.17
CA LEU A 520 7.47 -42.37 -45.83
C LEU A 520 8.33 -41.68 -46.90
N GLU A 521 9.60 -41.42 -46.63
CA GLU A 521 10.52 -40.82 -47.60
C GLU A 521 10.77 -41.75 -48.80
N ALA A 522 10.96 -43.05 -48.56
CA ALA A 522 11.17 -44.04 -49.62
C ALA A 522 9.92 -44.25 -50.50
N SER A 523 8.72 -44.06 -49.95
CA SER A 523 7.45 -44.23 -50.69
C SER A 523 7.06 -42.99 -51.51
N GLY A 524 7.70 -41.84 -51.27
CA GLY A 524 7.43 -40.59 -51.99
C GLY A 524 5.95 -40.17 -51.87
N LEU A 525 5.25 -40.13 -53.01
CA LEU A 525 3.84 -39.75 -53.09
C LEU A 525 2.87 -40.94 -53.22
N GLU A 526 3.38 -42.18 -53.19
CA GLU A 526 2.57 -43.41 -53.19
C GLU A 526 2.71 -44.16 -51.86
N VAL A 527 2.31 -43.49 -50.79
CA VAL A 527 2.44 -44.00 -49.41
C VAL A 527 1.49 -45.18 -49.14
N PRO A 528 1.88 -46.12 -48.26
CA PRO A 528 0.98 -47.14 -47.75
C PRO A 528 -0.14 -46.52 -46.91
N ARG A 529 -1.22 -47.26 -46.64
CA ARG A 529 -2.26 -46.80 -45.73
C ARG A 529 -1.71 -46.67 -44.32
N TYR A 530 -2.13 -45.63 -43.61
CA TYR A 530 -1.68 -45.32 -42.27
C TYR A 530 -1.88 -46.48 -41.28
N ALA A 531 -3.05 -47.13 -41.32
CA ALA A 531 -3.35 -48.27 -40.45
C ALA A 531 -2.41 -49.46 -40.70
N ASP A 532 -2.14 -49.77 -41.97
CA ASP A 532 -1.26 -50.87 -42.36
C ASP A 532 0.18 -50.57 -41.90
N LEU A 533 0.68 -49.36 -42.17
CA LEU A 533 2.01 -48.90 -41.79
C LEU A 533 2.21 -48.87 -40.26
N LEU A 534 1.20 -48.40 -39.51
CA LEU A 534 1.20 -48.43 -38.06
C LEU A 534 1.27 -49.86 -37.53
N SER A 535 0.43 -50.76 -38.05
CA SER A 535 0.36 -52.15 -37.59
C SER A 535 1.67 -52.91 -37.85
N GLU A 536 2.28 -52.71 -39.02
CA GLU A 536 3.56 -53.33 -39.40
C GLU A 536 4.70 -52.85 -38.49
N LEU A 537 4.81 -51.54 -38.28
CA LEU A 537 5.91 -50.95 -37.52
C LEU A 537 5.75 -51.13 -36.00
N THR A 538 4.51 -51.12 -35.48
CA THR A 538 4.25 -51.42 -34.06
C THR A 538 4.59 -52.87 -33.73
N ALA A 539 4.28 -53.81 -34.62
CA ALA A 539 4.66 -55.21 -34.48
C ALA A 539 6.18 -55.42 -34.58
N LYS A 540 6.84 -54.76 -35.55
CA LYS A 540 8.29 -54.87 -35.80
C LYS A 540 9.12 -54.35 -34.63
N GLU A 541 8.79 -53.16 -34.11
CA GLU A 541 9.59 -52.49 -33.08
C GLU A 541 9.07 -52.72 -31.64
N SER A 542 8.04 -53.54 -31.47
CA SER A 542 7.41 -53.83 -30.16
C SER A 542 6.94 -52.56 -29.44
N VAL A 543 6.28 -51.65 -30.16
CA VAL A 543 5.75 -50.39 -29.65
C VAL A 543 4.22 -50.49 -29.56
N SER A 544 3.62 -50.02 -28.46
CA SER A 544 2.15 -50.01 -28.33
C SER A 544 1.49 -49.07 -29.35
N ALA A 545 0.26 -49.39 -29.78
CA ALA A 545 -0.49 -48.55 -30.72
C ALA A 545 -0.66 -47.10 -30.22
N GLN A 546 -0.89 -46.93 -28.91
CA GLN A 546 -0.99 -45.60 -28.29
C GLN A 546 0.34 -44.83 -28.31
N ALA A 547 1.48 -45.50 -28.12
CA ALA A 547 2.79 -44.85 -28.20
C ALA A 547 3.13 -44.46 -29.65
N ALA A 548 2.81 -45.32 -30.61
CA ALA A 548 3.02 -45.06 -32.03
C ALA A 548 2.17 -43.88 -32.54
N GLU A 549 0.89 -43.82 -32.19
CA GLU A 549 0.04 -42.65 -32.52
C GLU A 549 0.60 -41.35 -31.94
N LYS A 550 1.14 -41.39 -30.72
CA LYS A 550 1.76 -40.22 -30.08
C LYS A 550 3.04 -39.79 -30.80
N ILE A 551 3.89 -40.72 -31.22
CA ILE A 551 5.09 -40.42 -32.02
C ILE A 551 4.70 -39.78 -33.35
N VAL A 552 3.66 -40.28 -34.01
CA VAL A 552 3.17 -39.70 -35.27
C VAL A 552 2.63 -38.28 -35.04
N ARG A 553 1.90 -38.02 -33.94
CA ARG A 553 1.48 -36.66 -33.59
C ARG A 553 2.67 -35.72 -33.37
N LEU A 554 3.72 -36.21 -32.70
CA LEU A 554 4.96 -35.46 -32.51
C LEU A 554 5.66 -35.14 -33.85
N LEU A 555 5.69 -36.09 -34.78
CA LEU A 555 6.23 -35.86 -36.13
C LEU A 555 5.44 -34.82 -36.93
N ILE A 556 4.13 -34.71 -36.70
CA ILE A 556 3.27 -33.68 -37.31
C ILE A 556 3.54 -32.32 -36.68
N SER A 557 3.66 -32.23 -35.34
CA SER A 557 4.01 -30.97 -34.67
C SER A 557 5.41 -30.48 -35.01
N ASP A 558 6.37 -31.40 -35.17
CA ASP A 558 7.76 -31.10 -35.59
C ASP A 558 7.85 -30.70 -37.08
N GLY A 559 6.73 -30.72 -37.83
CA GLY A 559 6.71 -30.36 -39.24
C GLY A 559 7.42 -31.37 -40.15
N GLN A 560 7.59 -32.62 -39.73
CA GLN A 560 8.26 -33.65 -40.53
C GLN A 560 7.25 -34.45 -41.39
N VAL A 561 6.01 -34.57 -40.93
CA VAL A 561 4.95 -35.35 -41.57
C VAL A 561 3.68 -34.51 -41.72
N ALA A 562 3.05 -34.57 -42.91
CA ALA A 562 1.78 -33.94 -43.22
C ALA A 562 0.64 -34.97 -43.21
N LYS A 563 -0.41 -34.69 -42.42
CA LYS A 563 -1.66 -35.46 -42.44
C LYS A 563 -2.57 -34.96 -43.58
N VAL A 564 -2.57 -35.68 -44.70
CA VAL A 564 -3.38 -35.35 -45.88
C VAL A 564 -4.81 -35.83 -45.69
N SER A 565 -4.99 -37.07 -45.20
CA SER A 565 -6.29 -37.65 -44.83
C SER A 565 -6.13 -38.61 -43.65
N ASP A 566 -7.22 -39.21 -43.16
CA ASP A 566 -7.12 -40.27 -42.14
C ASP A 566 -6.44 -41.54 -42.66
N GLU A 567 -6.44 -41.77 -43.98
CA GLU A 567 -5.78 -42.92 -44.62
C GLU A 567 -4.32 -42.67 -45.01
N PHE A 568 -3.93 -41.41 -45.31
CA PHE A 568 -2.63 -41.11 -45.93
C PHE A 568 -1.88 -39.97 -45.23
N TYR A 569 -0.64 -40.26 -44.86
CA TYR A 569 0.32 -39.35 -44.25
C TYR A 569 1.56 -39.31 -45.13
N PHE A 570 2.11 -38.13 -45.36
CA PHE A 570 3.22 -37.92 -46.29
C PHE A 570 4.38 -37.22 -45.57
N SER A 571 5.61 -37.45 -46.02
CA SER A 571 6.73 -36.63 -45.55
C SER A 571 6.60 -35.20 -46.07
N LEU A 572 6.89 -34.20 -45.24
CA LEU A 572 6.76 -32.81 -45.67
C LEU A 572 7.73 -32.49 -46.82
N LYS A 573 8.92 -33.11 -46.85
CA LYS A 573 9.86 -33.00 -47.97
C LYS A 573 9.24 -33.42 -49.32
N ALA A 574 8.48 -34.52 -49.36
CA ALA A 574 7.82 -34.97 -50.58
C ALA A 574 6.69 -34.00 -50.99
N MET A 575 5.98 -33.44 -50.01
CA MET A 575 4.95 -32.43 -50.23
C MET A 575 5.55 -31.12 -50.76
N ASP A 576 6.63 -30.62 -50.17
CA ASP A 576 7.31 -29.40 -50.61
C ASP A 576 7.86 -29.53 -52.04
N ALA A 577 8.42 -30.69 -52.38
CA ALA A 577 8.85 -30.98 -53.75
C ALA A 577 7.69 -30.96 -54.75
N LEU A 578 6.51 -31.44 -54.34
CA LEU A 578 5.30 -31.38 -55.17
C LEU A 578 4.75 -29.96 -55.29
N VAL A 579 4.72 -29.19 -54.20
CA VAL A 579 4.32 -27.77 -54.20
C VAL A 579 5.24 -26.96 -55.10
N ALA A 580 6.56 -27.19 -55.05
CA ALA A 580 7.52 -26.54 -55.95
C ALA A 580 7.22 -26.85 -57.42
N LYS A 581 6.91 -28.11 -57.76
CA LYS A 581 6.47 -28.50 -59.12
C LYS A 581 5.14 -27.88 -59.54
N LEU A 582 4.21 -27.69 -58.61
CA LEU A 582 2.93 -27.04 -58.91
C LEU A 582 3.10 -25.54 -59.18
N ARG A 583 3.99 -24.87 -58.43
CA ARG A 583 4.27 -23.43 -58.58
C ARG A 583 5.04 -23.06 -59.85
N THR A 584 5.74 -24.00 -60.49
CA THR A 584 6.43 -23.74 -61.77
C THR A 584 5.49 -23.78 -62.98
N LEU A 585 4.23 -24.19 -62.79
CA LEU A 585 3.24 -24.26 -63.87
C LEU A 585 2.68 -22.86 -64.18
N GLN A 586 2.88 -22.38 -65.41
CA GLN A 586 2.27 -21.13 -65.90
C GLN A 586 0.76 -21.27 -66.19
N THR A 587 0.21 -22.48 -66.22
CA THR A 587 -1.21 -22.70 -66.54
C THR A 587 -2.10 -22.56 -65.32
N HIS A 588 -3.10 -21.68 -65.41
CA HIS A 588 -3.99 -21.37 -64.29
C HIS A 588 -4.99 -22.48 -63.93
N ASP A 589 -5.29 -23.45 -64.81
CA ASP A 589 -6.26 -24.50 -64.51
C ASP A 589 -5.65 -25.91 -64.51
N ILE A 590 -5.83 -26.57 -63.37
CA ILE A 590 -5.44 -27.95 -63.06
C ILE A 590 -6.71 -28.75 -62.80
N ASP A 591 -6.98 -29.74 -63.64
CA ASP A 591 -7.99 -30.77 -63.40
C ASP A 591 -7.35 -32.03 -62.78
N VAL A 592 -8.17 -32.99 -62.36
CA VAL A 592 -7.68 -34.22 -61.71
C VAL A 592 -6.75 -35.04 -62.63
N PRO A 593 -7.05 -35.24 -63.93
CA PRO A 593 -6.14 -35.90 -64.86
C PRO A 593 -4.77 -35.21 -64.98
N LYS A 594 -4.74 -33.89 -65.16
CA LYS A 594 -3.50 -33.12 -65.29
C LYS A 594 -2.69 -33.13 -64.00
N PHE A 595 -3.35 -33.04 -62.85
CA PHE A 595 -2.67 -33.20 -61.56
C PHE A 595 -2.00 -34.58 -61.41
N LYS A 596 -2.65 -35.66 -61.88
CA LYS A 596 -2.03 -37.00 -61.84
C LYS A 596 -0.74 -37.07 -62.66
N GLU A 597 -0.70 -36.43 -63.82
CA GLU A 597 0.50 -36.37 -64.65
C GLU A 597 1.62 -35.59 -63.97
N ILE A 598 1.29 -34.46 -63.34
CA ILE A 598 2.26 -33.59 -62.64
C ILE A 598 2.82 -34.29 -61.37
N ALA A 599 1.93 -34.88 -60.58
CA ALA A 599 2.30 -35.54 -59.32
C ALA A 599 2.88 -36.94 -59.55
N GLY A 600 2.64 -37.56 -60.71
CA GLY A 600 3.09 -38.91 -61.03
C GLY A 600 2.43 -39.99 -60.17
N VAL A 601 1.18 -39.79 -59.75
CA VAL A 601 0.48 -40.68 -58.82
C VAL A 601 -0.84 -41.24 -59.37
N SER A 602 -1.27 -42.38 -58.83
CA SER A 602 -2.59 -42.92 -59.10
C SER A 602 -3.74 -42.03 -58.58
N ARG A 603 -4.96 -42.25 -59.11
CA ARG A 603 -6.17 -41.48 -58.74
C ARG A 603 -6.48 -41.56 -57.24
N LYS A 604 -6.06 -42.65 -56.59
CA LYS A 604 -6.20 -42.91 -55.16
C LYS A 604 -5.54 -41.83 -54.30
N TYR A 605 -4.37 -41.32 -54.72
CA TYR A 605 -3.61 -40.31 -53.98
C TYR A 605 -3.87 -38.88 -54.49
N ALA A 606 -4.20 -38.74 -55.77
CA ALA A 606 -4.42 -37.43 -56.41
C ALA A 606 -5.53 -36.59 -55.77
N ILE A 607 -6.68 -37.21 -55.44
CA ILE A 607 -7.83 -36.48 -54.87
C ILE A 607 -7.54 -35.99 -53.44
N PRO A 608 -7.08 -36.85 -52.50
CA PRO A 608 -6.73 -36.39 -51.14
C PRO A 608 -5.66 -35.30 -51.13
N LEU A 609 -4.64 -35.40 -51.99
CA LEU A 609 -3.60 -34.39 -52.09
C LEU A 609 -4.14 -33.04 -52.56
N LEU A 610 -5.03 -33.03 -53.55
CA LEU A 610 -5.68 -31.79 -54.01
C LEU A 610 -6.58 -31.17 -52.93
N GLU A 611 -7.33 -31.98 -52.18
CA GLU A 611 -8.16 -31.49 -51.07
C GLU A 611 -7.31 -30.92 -49.92
N TYR A 612 -6.18 -31.55 -49.63
CA TYR A 612 -5.20 -31.02 -48.68
C TYR A 612 -4.64 -29.68 -49.14
N PHE A 613 -4.22 -29.56 -50.40
CA PHE A 613 -3.71 -28.29 -50.94
C PHE A 613 -4.77 -27.19 -51.01
N ASP A 614 -6.05 -27.54 -51.19
CA ASP A 614 -7.15 -26.58 -51.07
C ASP A 614 -7.27 -26.04 -49.64
N ARG A 615 -7.10 -26.91 -48.62
CA ARG A 615 -7.15 -26.52 -47.20
C ARG A 615 -5.94 -25.68 -46.78
N GLU A 616 -4.75 -26.05 -47.24
CA GLU A 616 -3.50 -25.33 -46.98
C GLU A 616 -3.32 -24.08 -47.89
N LYS A 617 -4.33 -23.75 -48.71
CA LYS A 617 -4.34 -22.60 -49.63
C LYS A 617 -3.17 -22.58 -50.61
N VAL A 618 -2.71 -23.76 -51.03
CA VAL A 618 -1.78 -23.93 -52.15
C VAL A 618 -2.54 -23.99 -53.47
N THR A 619 -3.76 -24.55 -53.45
CA THR A 619 -4.68 -24.53 -54.60
C THR A 619 -6.04 -23.96 -54.21
N ALA A 620 -6.82 -23.47 -55.17
CA ALA A 620 -8.20 -23.05 -55.00
C ALA A 620 -9.10 -23.73 -56.02
N ARG A 621 -10.16 -24.39 -55.56
CA ARG A 621 -11.16 -25.03 -56.41
C ARG A 621 -12.16 -24.01 -56.98
N LYS A 622 -12.28 -23.96 -58.31
CA LYS A 622 -13.26 -23.17 -59.07
C LYS A 622 -14.62 -23.86 -59.12
N LYS A 623 -15.67 -23.08 -59.46
CA LYS A 623 -17.06 -23.56 -59.59
C LYS A 623 -17.26 -24.62 -60.68
N ASP A 624 -16.39 -24.65 -61.69
CA ASP A 624 -16.38 -25.63 -62.79
C ASP A 624 -15.67 -26.94 -62.44
N GLY A 625 -15.11 -27.06 -61.22
CA GLY A 625 -14.42 -28.26 -60.76
C GLY A 625 -12.91 -28.29 -61.03
N THR A 626 -12.37 -27.30 -61.75
CA THR A 626 -10.93 -27.11 -61.94
C THR A 626 -10.29 -26.40 -60.74
N ARG A 627 -8.96 -26.42 -60.63
CA ARG A 627 -8.20 -25.77 -59.55
C ARG A 627 -7.13 -24.84 -60.08
N VAL A 628 -6.89 -23.75 -59.37
CA VAL A 628 -5.79 -22.81 -59.62
C VAL A 628 -4.75 -22.91 -58.52
N VAL A 629 -3.46 -22.83 -58.86
CA VAL A 629 -2.37 -22.71 -57.87
C VAL A 629 -2.32 -21.26 -57.36
N ILE A 630 -2.31 -21.07 -56.05
CA ILE A 630 -2.33 -19.75 -55.38
C ILE A 630 -0.92 -19.22 -55.13
#